data_AF-A0A953DRE8-F1
#
_entry.id   AF-A0A953DRE8-F1
#
_cell.length_a   1.000
_cell.length_b   1.000
_cell.length_c   1.000
_cell.angle_alpha   90.00
_cell.angle_beta   90.00
_cell.angle_gamma   90.00
#
_symmetry.space_group_name_H-M   'P 1'
#
loop_
_entity.id
_entity.type
_entity.pdbx_description
1 polymer ?
#
loop_
_entity_poly.entity_id
_entity_poly.type
_entity_poly.pdbx_seq_one_letter_code
_entity_poly.pdbx_strand_id
1 'polypeptide(L)'
;MSTAGTEADSPHLSVLTIEGERPLEIAQALRELFGVVAEVHEDRVVAATTEGHALVPKIMAAFPPGRLHAVSLRQSGAPEEVS
;
A
#
# COMPACT_ATOMS: atom_id res chain seq x y z
N MET A 1 -13.56 -35.38 14.69
CA MET A 1 -12.98 -34.24 15.44
C MET A 1 -12.13 -33.46 14.45
N SER A 2 -12.63 -32.34 13.95
CA SER A 2 -11.87 -31.44 13.08
C SER A 2 -11.94 -30.06 13.71
N THR A 3 -10.96 -29.71 14.52
CA THR A 3 -10.79 -28.33 14.98
C THR A 3 -10.16 -27.57 13.82
N ALA A 4 -10.97 -26.72 13.19
CA ALA A 4 -10.54 -25.69 12.29
C ALA A 4 -9.46 -24.86 12.97
N GLY A 5 -8.23 -24.95 12.46
CA GLY A 5 -7.23 -23.91 12.66
C GLY A 5 -7.61 -22.75 11.77
N THR A 6 -8.52 -21.90 12.24
CA THR A 6 -8.65 -20.53 11.72
C THR A 6 -7.36 -19.84 12.13
N GLU A 7 -6.34 -19.92 11.28
CA GLU A 7 -5.24 -18.96 11.33
C GLU A 7 -5.91 -17.59 11.23
N ALA A 8 -5.85 -16.84 12.31
CA ALA A 8 -6.33 -15.47 12.33
C ALA A 8 -5.54 -14.74 11.24
N ASP A 9 -6.23 -14.37 10.16
CA ASP A 9 -5.78 -13.49 9.09
C ASP A 9 -5.32 -12.19 9.75
N SER A 10 -4.07 -12.20 10.22
CA SER A 10 -3.44 -11.05 10.81
C SER A 10 -3.14 -10.14 9.63
N PRO A 11 -3.65 -8.90 9.62
CA PRO A 11 -3.47 -8.03 8.47
C PRO A 11 -1.97 -7.85 8.23
N HIS A 12 -1.44 -8.52 7.20
CA HIS A 12 -0.03 -8.47 6.87
C HIS A 12 0.30 -7.05 6.38
N LEU A 13 1.09 -6.33 7.18
CA LEU A 13 1.50 -4.98 6.84
C LEU A 13 2.34 -4.98 5.56
N SER A 14 1.83 -4.31 4.54
CA SER A 14 2.50 -4.17 3.25
C SER A 14 2.96 -2.73 3.07
N VAL A 15 4.10 -2.55 2.41
CA VAL A 15 4.58 -1.24 1.97
C VAL A 15 4.26 -1.08 0.50
N LEU A 16 3.47 -0.06 0.21
CA LEU A 16 3.10 0.42 -1.11
C LEU A 16 4.09 1.51 -1.53
N THR A 17 4.69 1.36 -2.71
CA THR A 17 5.53 2.37 -3.35
C THR A 17 4.91 2.75 -4.68
N ILE A 18 4.74 4.05 -4.92
CA ILE A 18 4.20 4.60 -6.16
C ILE A 18 5.18 5.63 -6.72
N GLU A 19 5.62 5.43 -7.95
CA GLU A 19 6.40 6.39 -8.73
C GLU A 19 5.48 7.07 -9.73
N GLY A 20 5.62 8.39 -9.91
CA GLY A 20 4.77 9.12 -10.84
C GLY A 20 4.99 10.62 -10.82
N GLU A 21 4.26 11.31 -11.69
CA GLU A 21 4.33 12.77 -11.78
C GLU A 21 3.57 13.44 -10.63
N ARG A 22 4.20 14.46 -10.04
CA ARG A 22 3.65 15.26 -8.93
C ARG A 22 3.33 14.37 -7.70
N PRO A 23 4.36 13.82 -7.04
CA PRO A 23 4.17 12.84 -5.95
C PRO A 23 3.41 13.40 -4.75
N LEU A 24 3.47 14.72 -4.50
CA LEU A 24 2.64 15.38 -3.48
C LEU A 24 1.14 15.24 -3.76
N GLU A 25 0.72 15.40 -5.02
CA GLU A 25 -0.69 15.24 -5.40
C GLU A 25 -1.13 13.77 -5.30
N ILE A 26 -0.23 12.83 -5.63
CA ILE A 26 -0.48 11.39 -5.47
C ILE A 26 -0.69 11.06 -3.98
N ALA A 27 0.19 11.52 -3.09
CA ALA A 27 0.05 11.31 -1.66
C ALA A 27 -1.24 11.92 -1.08
N GLN A 28 -1.62 13.12 -1.55
CA GLN A 28 -2.88 13.74 -1.16
C GLN A 28 -4.09 12.91 -1.62
N ALA A 29 -4.10 12.46 -2.87
CA ALA A 29 -5.16 11.61 -3.39
C ALA A 29 -5.23 10.25 -2.66
N LEU A 30 -4.09 9.67 -2.26
CA LEU A 30 -4.09 8.44 -1.44
C LEU A 30 -4.79 8.63 -0.11
N ARG A 31 -4.54 9.77 0.54
CA ARG A 31 -5.20 10.12 1.80
C ARG A 31 -6.69 10.38 1.61
N GLU A 32 -7.06 11.15 0.59
CA GLU A 32 -8.45 11.60 0.37
C GLU A 32 -9.35 10.47 -0.14
N LEU A 33 -8.86 9.63 -1.04
CA LEU A 33 -9.66 8.59 -1.71
C LEU A 33 -9.61 7.24 -0.99
N PHE A 34 -8.50 6.92 -0.33
CA PHE A 34 -8.28 5.61 0.27
C PHE A 34 -7.98 5.66 1.77
N GLY A 35 -7.90 6.86 2.38
CA GLY A 35 -7.53 7.00 3.79
C GLY A 35 -6.09 6.58 4.10
N VAL A 36 -5.25 6.43 3.07
CA VAL A 36 -3.88 5.93 3.22
C VAL A 36 -2.94 7.12 3.36
N VAL A 37 -2.30 7.23 4.53
CA VAL A 37 -1.25 8.23 4.76
C VAL A 37 0.03 7.75 4.10
N ALA A 38 0.59 8.62 3.26
CA ALA A 38 1.80 8.34 2.51
C ALA A 38 2.85 9.42 2.72
N GLU A 39 4.10 8.99 2.77
CA GLU A 39 5.27 9.85 2.78
C GLU A 39 5.75 10.10 1.35
N VAL A 40 6.19 11.32 1.09
CA VAL A 40 6.72 11.73 -0.21
C VAL A 40 8.23 11.79 -0.13
N HIS A 41 8.87 11.02 -0.99
CA HIS A 41 10.30 11.11 -1.29
C HIS A 41 10.44 11.69 -2.71
N GLU A 42 11.58 12.30 -3.01
CA GLU A 42 11.83 13.13 -4.22
C GLU A 42 11.05 12.72 -5.48
N ASP A 43 11.10 11.44 -5.86
CA ASP A 43 10.49 10.88 -7.07
C ASP A 43 9.34 9.88 -6.80
N ARG A 44 8.99 9.61 -5.54
CA ARG A 44 8.06 8.52 -5.18
C ARG A 44 7.27 8.77 -3.91
N VAL A 45 6.16 8.06 -3.80
CA VAL A 45 5.27 8.04 -2.65
C VAL A 45 5.34 6.68 -1.98
N VAL A 46 5.51 6.64 -0.67
CA VAL A 46 5.61 5.40 0.12
C VAL A 46 4.54 5.41 1.19
N ALA A 47 3.78 4.32 1.30
CA ALA A 47 2.72 4.18 2.29
C ALA A 47 2.69 2.78 2.91
N ALA A 48 2.30 2.71 4.17
CA ALA A 48 1.99 1.44 4.81
C ALA A 48 0.48 1.13 4.66
N THR A 49 0.15 -0.12 4.33
CA THR A 49 -1.24 -0.54 4.12
C THR A 49 -1.46 -1.97 4.59
N THR A 50 -2.64 -2.23 5.15
CA THR A 50 -3.12 -3.57 5.51
C THR A 50 -4.01 -4.18 4.43
N GLU A 51 -4.46 -3.40 3.44
CA GLU A 51 -5.25 -3.90 2.30
C GLU A 51 -4.40 -4.68 1.28
N GLY A 52 -3.08 -4.51 1.34
CA GLY A 52 -2.13 -5.24 0.49
C GLY A 52 -2.44 -5.12 -1.01
N HIS A 53 -2.38 -6.26 -1.72
CA HIS A 53 -2.52 -6.30 -3.18
C HIS A 53 -3.90 -5.86 -3.68
N ALA A 54 -4.94 -5.91 -2.85
CA ALA A 54 -6.29 -5.48 -3.22
C ALA A 54 -6.39 -3.97 -3.47
N LEU A 55 -5.46 -3.18 -2.91
CA LEU A 55 -5.43 -1.72 -3.06
C LEU A 55 -4.83 -1.27 -4.41
N VAL A 56 -3.90 -2.03 -4.96
CA VAL A 56 -3.18 -1.70 -6.21
C VAL A 56 -4.13 -1.43 -7.39
N PRO A 57 -5.10 -2.32 -7.74
CA PRO A 57 -6.00 -2.05 -8.86
C PRO A 57 -6.90 -0.84 -8.63
N LYS A 58 -7.29 -0.57 -7.37
CA LYS A 58 -8.10 0.62 -7.02
C LYS A 58 -7.31 1.91 -7.24
N ILE A 59 -6.03 1.92 -6.85
CA ILE A 59 -5.13 3.04 -7.09
C ILE A 59 -4.98 3.27 -8.59
N MET A 60 -4.63 2.23 -9.36
CA MET A 60 -4.42 2.38 -10.82
C MET A 60 -5.66 2.94 -11.53
N ALA A 61 -6.87 2.57 -11.09
CA ALA A 61 -8.12 3.08 -11.67
C ALA A 61 -8.43 4.53 -11.28
N ALA A 62 -7.92 5.03 -10.15
CA ALA A 62 -8.20 6.38 -9.66
C ALA A 62 -7.34 7.47 -10.32
N PHE A 63 -6.25 7.10 -10.99
CA PHE A 63 -5.36 8.05 -11.66
C PHE A 63 -5.46 7.93 -13.18
N PRO A 64 -5.34 9.05 -13.92
CA PRO A 64 -5.33 9.00 -15.38
C PRO A 64 -4.10 8.22 -15.89
N PRO A 65 -4.20 7.56 -17.06
CA PRO A 65 -3.06 6.87 -17.67
C PRO A 65 -1.84 7.78 -17.82
N GLY A 66 -0.66 7.25 -17.57
CA GLY A 66 0.61 8.01 -17.64
C GLY A 66 0.93 8.84 -16.39
N ARG A 67 -0.01 8.99 -15.45
CA ARG A 67 0.24 9.68 -14.18
C ARG A 67 1.15 8.89 -13.24
N LEU A 68 0.96 7.58 -13.21
CA LEU A 68 1.76 6.65 -12.42
C LEU A 68 2.74 5.96 -13.36
N HIS A 69 4.03 5.98 -13.01
CA HIS A 69 5.08 5.27 -13.73
C HIS A 69 5.21 3.83 -13.23
N ALA A 70 5.13 3.64 -11.91
CA ALA A 70 5.21 2.31 -11.29
C ALA A 70 4.37 2.27 -10.01
N VAL A 71 3.78 1.11 -9.73
CA VAL A 71 3.12 0.80 -8.46
C VAL A 71 3.63 -0.55 -8.00
N SER A 72 4.29 -0.57 -6.86
CA SER A 72 4.90 -1.77 -6.28
C SER A 72 4.37 -1.99 -4.87
N LEU A 73 4.16 -3.25 -4.52
CA LEU A 73 3.80 -3.65 -3.17
C LEU A 73 4.82 -4.66 -2.68
N ARG A 74 5.42 -4.39 -1.52
CA ARG A 74 6.26 -5.37 -0.82
C ARG A 74 5.57 -5.75 0.48
N GLN A 75 5.54 -7.04 0.78
CA GLN A 75 5.20 -7.46 2.14
C GLN A 75 6.34 -7.04 3.05
N SER A 76 5.99 -6.33 4.12
CA SER A 76 6.93 -6.06 5.19
C SER A 76 6.82 -7.27 6.12
N GLY A 77 7.75 -8.23 6.01
CA GLY A 77 8.06 -9.01 7.22
C GLY A 77 8.59 -8.00 8.24
N ALA A 78 8.14 -7.89 9.48
CA ALA A 78 7.27 -8.68 10.32
C ALA A 78 6.76 -7.77 11.47
N PRO A 79 6.34 -8.31 12.62
CA PRO A 79 7.12 -7.99 13.80
C PRO A 79 8.07 -9.15 14.05
N GLU A 80 9.37 -8.89 13.99
CA GLU A 80 10.32 -9.70 14.74
C GLU A 80 9.92 -9.47 16.20
N GLU A 81 9.17 -10.42 16.78
CA GLU A 81 9.06 -10.52 18.23
C GLU A 81 10.48 -10.80 18.73
N VAL A 82 11.21 -9.74 19.06
CA VAL A 82 12.42 -9.88 19.85
C VAL A 82 11.93 -10.26 21.25
N SER A 83 12.01 -11.56 21.56
CA SER A 83 11.93 -12.11 22.91
C SER A 83 13.05 -13.11 23.12
#